data_AF-A0AAV8XZY6-F1
#
_entry.id   AF-A0AAV8XZY6-F1
#
_cell.length_a   1.000
_cell.length_b   1.000
_cell.length_c   1.000
_cell.angle_alpha   90.00
_cell.angle_beta   90.00
_cell.angle_gamma   90.00
#
_symmetry.space_group_name_H-M   'P 1'
#
loop_
_entity.id
_entity.type
_entity.pdbx_description
1 polymer ?
#
loop_
_entity_poly.entity_id
_entity_poly.type
_entity_poly.pdbx_seq_one_letter_code
_entity_poly.pdbx_strand_id
1 'polypeptide(L)'
;MTFYRCLLIVKVYTCILHCALEDQKKARYNCSLSGWMEAPQFLDWFINCFIPETLKLDGTKLLILDGHKSHVSLELIDAAAEKI
;
A
#
# COMPACT_ATOMS: atom_id res chain seq x y z
N MET A 1 15.18 25.32 -3.35
CA MET A 1 14.06 24.77 -4.14
C MET A 1 14.36 23.29 -4.32
N THR A 2 14.02 22.48 -3.32
CA THR A 2 14.62 21.16 -3.15
C THR A 2 13.55 20.10 -3.42
N PHE A 3 13.68 19.45 -4.57
CA PHE A 3 12.92 18.26 -4.96
C PHE A 3 13.32 17.10 -4.03
N TYR A 4 12.60 16.88 -2.92
CA TYR A 4 12.79 15.68 -2.11
C TYR A 4 11.80 14.60 -2.53
N ARG A 5 12.37 13.55 -3.14
CA ARG A 5 11.95 12.14 -3.09
C ARG A 5 10.49 11.82 -3.47
N CYS A 6 10.24 11.80 -4.78
CA CYS A 6 9.25 10.90 -5.37
C CYS A 6 9.91 9.55 -5.63
N LEU A 7 9.90 8.62 -4.67
CA LEU A 7 10.25 7.22 -4.94
C LEU A 7 9.59 6.30 -3.91
N LEU A 8 8.36 5.89 -4.20
CA LEU A 8 7.82 4.63 -3.68
C LEU A 8 7.49 3.74 -4.88
N ILE A 9 8.54 3.29 -5.58
CA ILE A 9 8.42 2.20 -6.55
C ILE A 9 8.45 0.92 -5.72
N VAL A 10 7.30 0.46 -5.23
CA VAL A 10 7.19 -0.87 -4.65
C VAL A 10 6.76 -1.82 -5.75
N LYS A 11 7.73 -2.67 -6.13
CA LYS A 11 7.59 -3.82 -7.01
C LYS A 11 6.49 -4.73 -6.42
N VAL A 12 5.29 -4.70 -7.00
CA VAL A 12 4.17 -5.58 -6.64
C VAL A 12 4.45 -6.98 -7.17
N TYR A 13 5.41 -7.65 -6.57
CA TYR A 13 5.62 -9.08 -6.78
C TYR A 13 5.87 -9.71 -5.42
N THR A 14 5.13 -10.79 -5.15
CA THR A 14 5.11 -11.60 -3.93
C THR A 14 4.35 -10.98 -2.75
N CYS A 15 3.62 -11.83 -2.02
CA CYS A 15 2.83 -11.53 -0.83
C CYS A 15 3.37 -10.33 -0.06
N ILE A 16 2.52 -9.34 0.22
CA ILE A 16 2.90 -8.05 0.84
C ILE A 16 3.56 -8.32 2.19
N LEU A 17 4.88 -8.50 2.16
CA LEU A 17 5.75 -8.60 3.32
C LEU A 17 6.17 -7.16 3.65
N HIS A 18 5.21 -6.31 3.99
CA HIS A 18 5.53 -4.97 4.46
C HIS A 18 5.91 -5.06 5.95
N CYS A 19 7.13 -4.63 6.28
CA CYS A 19 7.69 -4.46 7.62
C CYS A 19 8.32 -5.68 8.34
N ALA A 20 9.02 -6.58 7.63
CA ALA A 20 9.69 -7.72 8.30
C ALA A 20 11.16 -7.51 8.73
N LEU A 21 11.85 -6.44 8.32
CA LEU A 21 13.32 -6.40 8.47
C LEU A 21 13.86 -5.62 9.68
N GLU A 22 13.04 -4.87 10.43
CA GLU A 22 13.53 -4.09 11.59
C GLU A 22 12.82 -4.41 12.91
N ASP A 23 11.56 -4.86 12.89
CA ASP A 23 10.82 -5.25 14.11
C ASP A 23 9.78 -6.33 13.79
N GLN A 24 10.11 -7.60 14.06
CA GLN A 24 9.28 -8.78 13.75
C GLN A 24 7.87 -8.73 14.37
N LYS A 25 7.62 -7.83 15.33
CA LYS A 25 6.33 -7.68 16.01
C LYS A 25 5.30 -6.80 15.30
N LYS A 26 5.66 -6.14 14.18
CA LYS A 26 4.75 -5.23 13.44
C LYS A 26 4.47 -5.66 12.00
N ALA A 27 4.92 -6.84 11.58
CA ALA A 27 4.65 -7.35 10.24
C ALA A 27 3.18 -7.79 10.12
N ARG A 28 2.52 -7.39 9.03
CA ARG A 28 1.17 -7.83 8.68
C ARG A 28 1.25 -8.73 7.45
N TYR A 29 0.58 -9.89 7.52
CA TYR A 29 0.52 -10.85 6.41
C TYR A 29 -0.94 -11.15 6.07
N ASN A 30 -1.27 -11.10 4.77
CA ASN A 30 -2.60 -11.41 4.27
C ASN A 30 -2.52 -12.00 2.85
N CYS A 31 -3.26 -13.07 2.58
CA CYS A 31 -3.32 -13.73 1.28
C CYS A 31 -4.69 -14.41 1.09
N SER A 32 -5.05 -14.72 -0.15
CA SER A 32 -6.18 -15.62 -0.45
C SER A 32 -5.86 -17.06 -0.03
N LEU A 33 -6.85 -17.95 -0.06
CA LEU A 33 -6.64 -19.39 0.23
C LEU A 33 -5.63 -20.05 -0.72
N SER A 34 -5.55 -19.57 -1.95
CA SER A 34 -4.56 -19.99 -2.95
C SER A 34 -3.20 -19.30 -2.82
N GLY A 35 -3.02 -18.41 -1.83
CA GLY A 35 -1.77 -17.68 -1.60
C GLY A 35 -1.58 -16.43 -2.46
N TRP A 36 -2.57 -16.05 -3.27
CA TRP A 36 -2.51 -14.86 -4.12
C TRP A 36 -2.93 -13.59 -3.40
N MET A 37 -2.46 -12.45 -3.89
CA MET A 37 -2.97 -11.13 -3.50
C MET A 37 -4.09 -10.74 -4.45
N GLU A 38 -5.30 -10.60 -3.92
CA GLU A 38 -6.45 -10.08 -4.64
C GLU A 38 -6.85 -8.71 -4.09
N ALA A 39 -7.90 -8.10 -4.64
CA ALA A 39 -8.38 -6.78 -4.22
C ALA A 39 -8.56 -6.62 -2.70
N PRO A 40 -9.13 -7.58 -1.94
CA PRO A 40 -9.28 -7.44 -0.50
C PRO A 40 -7.96 -7.34 0.26
N GLN A 41 -6.94 -8.11 -0.15
CA GLN A 41 -5.62 -8.07 0.46
C GLN A 41 -4.90 -6.75 0.17
N PHE A 42 -5.07 -6.24 -1.05
CA PHE A 42 -4.53 -4.94 -1.42
C PHE A 42 -5.19 -3.81 -0.64
N LEU A 43 -6.52 -3.81 -0.53
CA LEU A 43 -7.27 -2.84 0.26
C LEU A 43 -6.86 -2.85 1.75
N ASP A 44 -6.69 -4.05 2.32
CA ASP A 44 -6.22 -4.22 3.69
C ASP A 44 -4.84 -3.59 3.91
N TRP A 45 -3.89 -3.81 2.99
CA TRP A 45 -2.59 -3.14 3.02
C TRP A 45 -2.72 -1.62 2.85
N PHE A 46 -3.56 -1.16 1.92
CA PHE A 46 -3.72 0.26 1.64
C PHE A 46 -4.21 1.02 2.88
N ILE A 47 -5.24 0.50 3.54
CA ILE A 47 -5.85 1.14 4.71
C ILE A 47 -4.95 1.02 5.95
N ASN A 48 -4.40 -0.16 6.21
CA ASN A 48 -3.74 -0.45 7.49
C ASN A 48 -2.23 -0.21 7.48
N CYS A 49 -1.61 -0.09 6.30
CA CYS A 49 -0.17 0.12 6.17
C CYS A 49 0.15 1.39 5.38
N PHE A 50 -0.39 1.55 4.17
CA PHE A 50 -0.02 2.67 3.30
C PHE A 50 -0.48 4.02 3.84
N ILE A 51 -1.77 4.17 4.17
CA ILE A 51 -2.32 5.44 4.69
C ILE A 51 -1.61 5.89 5.99
N PRO A 52 -1.48 5.05 7.04
CA PRO A 52 -0.86 5.48 8.29
C PRO A 52 0.60 5.92 8.14
N GLU A 53 1.37 5.26 7.27
CA GLU A 53 2.77 5.63 7.04
C GLU A 53 2.90 6.88 6.16
N THR A 54 2.00 7.08 5.20
CA THR A 54 2.02 8.26 4.33
C THR A 54 1.54 9.54 5.02
N LEU A 55 0.59 9.44 5.96
CA LEU A 55 0.13 10.56 6.78
C LEU A 55 1.22 11.18 7.67
N LYS A 56 2.30 10.43 7.94
CA LYS A 56 3.47 10.94 8.70
C LYS A 56 4.40 11.79 7.83
N LEU A 57 4.19 11.83 6.52
CA LEU A 57 5.03 12.54 5.56
C LEU A 57 4.38 13.87 5.18
N ASP A 58 5.16 14.91 4.95
CA ASP A 58 4.67 16.22 4.45
C ASP A 58 4.57 16.28 2.92
N GLY A 59 3.62 17.07 2.38
CA GLY A 59 3.45 17.33 0.93
C GLY A 59 2.47 16.40 0.20
N THR A 60 2.33 16.56 -1.12
CA THR A 60 1.42 15.73 -1.95
C THR A 60 1.93 14.30 -2.11
N LYS A 61 1.03 13.32 -2.04
CA LYS A 61 1.37 11.89 -2.19
C LYS A 61 0.92 11.37 -3.54
N LEU A 62 1.75 10.54 -4.17
CA LEU A 62 1.45 9.88 -5.44
C LEU A 62 1.77 8.40 -5.34
N LEU A 63 0.75 7.56 -5.48
CA LEU A 63 0.87 6.10 -5.60
C LEU A 63 0.69 5.71 -7.07
N ILE A 64 1.67 5.02 -7.64
CA ILE A 64 1.62 4.51 -9.03
C ILE A 64 1.61 2.98 -8.97
N LEU A 65 0.66 2.36 -9.65
CA LEU A 65 0.43 0.92 -9.68
C LEU A 65 0.41 0.42 -11.13
N ASP A 66 0.69 -0.87 -11.34
CA ASP A 66 0.33 -1.50 -12.61
C ASP A 66 -1.20 -1.64 -12.66
N GLY A 67 -1.81 -1.52 -13.83
CA GLY A 67 -3.27 -1.48 -14.00
C GLY A 67 -4.00 -2.79 -13.69
N HIS A 68 -3.48 -3.62 -12.79
CA HIS A 68 -4.08 -4.88 -12.38
C HIS A 68 -5.38 -4.65 -11.62
N LYS A 69 -6.35 -5.55 -11.80
CA LYS A 69 -7.70 -5.41 -11.21
C LYS A 69 -7.71 -5.39 -9.69
N SER A 70 -6.74 -6.02 -9.04
CA SER A 70 -6.61 -5.98 -7.57
C SER A 70 -6.32 -4.57 -7.03
N HIS A 71 -5.84 -3.66 -7.87
CA HIS A 71 -5.49 -2.29 -7.52
C HIS A 71 -6.63 -1.29 -7.73
N VAL A 72 -7.81 -1.77 -8.17
CA VAL A 72 -8.94 -0.90 -8.51
C VAL A 72 -10.20 -1.45 -7.84
N SER A 73 -10.63 -0.79 -6.77
CA SER A 73 -11.95 -0.97 -6.17
C SER A 73 -12.53 0.39 -5.79
N LEU A 74 -13.87 0.48 -5.70
CA LEU A 74 -14.53 1.70 -5.23
C LEU A 74 -14.07 2.07 -3.81
N GLU A 75 -13.98 1.07 -2.94
CA GLU A 75 -13.52 1.25 -1.55
C GLU A 75 -12.09 1.83 -1.47
N LEU A 76 -11.21 1.44 -2.40
CA LEU A 76 -9.86 1.98 -2.48
C LEU A 76 -9.86 3.45 -2.91
N ILE A 77 -10.67 3.78 -3.92
CA ILE A 77 -10.79 5.16 -4.43
C ILE A 77 -11.40 6.06 -3.35
N ASP A 78 -12.45 5.60 -2.68
CA ASP A 78 -13.11 6.33 -1.59
C ASP A 78 -12.13 6.55 -0.43
N ALA A 79 -11.40 5.50 -0.02
CA ALA A 79 -10.40 5.61 1.04
C ALA A 79 -9.26 6.59 0.66
N ALA A 80 -8.85 6.62 -0.61
CA ALA A 80 -7.85 7.56 -1.09
C ALA A 80 -8.37 9.01 -1.09
N ALA A 81 -9.60 9.23 -1.52
CA ALA A 81 -10.21 10.55 -1.58
C ALA A 81 -10.50 11.16 -0.18
N GLU A 82 -10.79 10.31 0.81
CA GLU A 82 -11.12 10.76 2.16
C GLU A 82 -9.89 10.97 3.06
N LYS A 83 -8.79 10.25 2.81
CA LYS A 83 -7.70 10.11 3.80
C LYS A 83 -6.30 10.55 3.32
N ILE A 84 -6.11 10.90 2.05
CA ILE A 84 -4.82 11.32 1.48
C ILE A 84 -5.00 12.67 0.75
#